data_AF-A0A6V7MBG0-F1
#
_entry.id   AF-A0A6V7MBG0-F1
#
_cell.length_a   1.000
_cell.length_b   1.000
_cell.length_c   1.000
_cell.angle_alpha   90.00
_cell.angle_beta   90.00
_cell.angle_gamma   90.00
#
_symmetry.space_group_name_H-M   'P 1'
#
loop_
_entity.id
_entity.type
_entity.pdbx_description
1 polymer ?
#
loop_
_entity_poly.entity_id
_entity_poly.type
_entity_poly.pdbx_seq_one_letter_code
_entity_poly.pdbx_strand_id
1 'polypeptide(L)'
;ADIVLDTLVCAFSQYCTTKYTVEKINVYPATDNPKKDVLQYPTLKYRKVEISSENAINKVGIKCSPDQVAKLLSKMGLQTKVKENNLLDVEVPPTRHDVMHPCDIYEDVAIAWGYNNIERTVPKTATIGKE
;
A
#
# COMPACT_ATOMS: atom_id res chain seq x y z
N ALA A 1 5.35 -4.83 -18.06
CA ALA A 1 6.63 -4.07 -18.03
C ALA A 1 6.57 -2.91 -17.03
N ASP A 2 5.40 -2.31 -16.83
CA ASP A 2 5.15 -1.10 -16.05
C ASP A 2 5.70 -1.15 -14.61
N ILE A 3 5.45 -2.25 -13.89
CA ILE A 3 5.93 -2.43 -12.50
C ILE A 3 7.46 -2.38 -12.41
N VAL A 4 8.17 -3.02 -13.34
CA VAL A 4 9.65 -3.08 -13.32
C VAL A 4 10.23 -1.71 -13.63
N LEU A 5 9.64 -1.00 -14.61
CA LEU A 5 10.07 0.36 -14.95
C LEU A 5 9.84 1.32 -13.78
N ASP A 6 8.63 1.32 -13.21
CA ASP A 6 8.27 2.16 -12.06
C ASP A 6 9.22 1.86 -10.87
N THR A 7 9.49 0.58 -10.59
CA THR A 7 10.43 0.15 -9.53
C THR A 7 11.84 0.69 -9.75
N LEU A 8 12.41 0.50 -10.96
CA LEU A 8 13.77 0.96 -11.27
C LEU A 8 13.87 2.48 -11.14
N VAL A 9 12.92 3.19 -11.73
CA VAL A 9 12.88 4.65 -11.73
C VAL A 9 12.75 5.18 -10.30
N CYS A 10 11.83 4.66 -9.51
CA CYS A 10 11.66 5.07 -8.11
C CYS A 10 12.92 4.79 -7.27
N ALA A 11 13.59 3.65 -7.47
CA ALA A 11 14.79 3.29 -6.72
C ALA A 11 16.00 4.19 -7.01
N PHE A 12 16.20 4.58 -8.27
CA PHE A 12 17.41 5.29 -8.71
C PHE A 12 17.23 6.81 -8.92
N SER A 13 16.00 7.33 -9.00
CA SER A 13 15.73 8.77 -9.19
C SER A 13 16.33 9.68 -8.11
N GLN A 14 16.69 9.15 -6.94
CA GLN A 14 17.41 9.87 -5.89
C GLN A 14 18.82 10.31 -6.30
N TYR A 15 19.42 9.65 -7.29
CA TYR A 15 20.77 9.93 -7.80
C TYR A 15 20.78 10.89 -9.00
N CYS A 16 19.61 11.33 -9.46
CA CYS A 16 19.50 12.33 -10.52
C CYS A 16 19.88 13.72 -10.00
N THR A 17 20.34 14.60 -10.90
CA THR A 17 20.64 16.02 -10.59
C THR A 17 19.43 16.70 -9.93
N THR A 18 18.24 16.51 -10.50
CA THR A 18 16.96 16.85 -9.86
C THR A 18 16.42 15.59 -9.20
N LYS A 19 16.53 15.51 -7.88
CA LYS A 19 16.16 14.31 -7.11
C LYS A 19 14.68 13.98 -7.24
N TYR A 20 14.36 12.67 -7.23
CA TYR A 20 13.00 12.14 -7.25
C TYR A 20 12.15 12.63 -8.43
N THR A 21 12.82 12.99 -9.52
CA THR A 21 12.19 13.49 -10.75
C THR A 21 12.48 12.52 -11.89
N VAL A 22 11.51 12.39 -12.79
CA VAL A 22 11.57 11.44 -13.91
C VAL A 22 10.98 12.09 -15.14
N GLU A 23 11.71 12.01 -16.25
CA GLU A 23 11.20 12.44 -17.55
C GLU A 23 10.30 11.35 -18.15
N LYS A 24 9.12 11.74 -18.62
CA LYS A 24 8.18 10.81 -19.28
C LYS A 24 8.48 10.69 -20.76
N ILE A 25 8.41 9.47 -21.28
CA ILE A 25 8.57 9.16 -22.70
C ILE A 25 7.25 8.72 -23.33
N ASN A 26 7.04 9.12 -24.59
CA ASN A 26 5.94 8.65 -25.40
C ASN A 26 6.32 7.32 -26.07
N VAL A 27 5.52 6.29 -25.86
CA VAL A 27 5.66 4.97 -26.48
C VAL A 27 4.55 4.80 -27.51
N TYR A 28 4.95 4.47 -28.74
CA TYR A 28 4.05 4.23 -29.87
C TYR A 28 3.93 2.72 -30.08
N PRO A 29 2.85 2.08 -29.63
CA PRO A 29 2.67 0.65 -29.82
C PRO A 29 2.44 0.32 -31.30
N ALA A 30 2.86 -0.87 -31.71
CA ALA A 30 2.62 -1.41 -33.05
C ALA A 30 1.18 -1.93 -33.18
N THR A 31 0.19 -1.05 -33.03
CA THR A 31 -1.23 -1.34 -33.29
C THR A 31 -1.61 -0.87 -34.70
N ASP A 32 -2.78 -1.29 -35.19
CA ASP A 32 -3.30 -0.88 -36.51
C ASP A 32 -3.49 0.65 -36.64
N ASN A 33 -3.45 1.41 -35.53
CA ASN A 33 -3.59 2.86 -35.54
C ASN A 33 -2.59 3.58 -34.59
N PRO A 34 -1.30 3.68 -34.99
CA PRO A 34 -0.20 4.07 -34.11
C PRO A 34 -0.24 5.52 -33.60
N LYS A 35 -1.10 6.39 -34.17
CA LYS A 35 -1.29 7.77 -33.71
C LYS A 35 -2.35 7.91 -32.61
N LYS A 36 -3.25 6.93 -32.46
CA LYS A 36 -4.36 7.01 -31.50
C LYS A 36 -4.00 6.46 -30.13
N ASP A 37 -2.97 5.61 -30.06
CA ASP A 37 -2.60 4.84 -28.86
C ASP A 37 -1.23 5.28 -28.28
N VAL A 38 -0.90 6.57 -28.29
CA VAL A 38 0.35 7.05 -27.67
C VAL A 38 0.26 6.89 -26.16
N LEU A 39 1.13 6.06 -25.58
CA LEU A 39 1.20 5.82 -24.14
C LEU A 39 2.35 6.61 -23.51
N GLN A 40 2.17 7.08 -22.29
CA GLN A 40 3.21 7.80 -21.54
C GLN A 40 3.74 6.97 -20.38
N TYR A 41 5.06 6.80 -20.34
CA TYR A 41 5.76 6.01 -19.31
C TYR A 41 6.90 6.82 -18.67
N PRO A 42 7.26 6.56 -17.41
CA PRO A 42 6.57 5.68 -16.47
C PRO A 42 5.24 6.27 -15.98
N THR A 43 4.34 5.39 -15.54
CA THR A 43 2.98 5.79 -15.16
C THR A 43 2.96 6.39 -13.76
N LEU A 44 3.69 5.78 -12.80
CA LEU A 44 3.88 6.26 -11.42
C LEU A 44 2.56 6.63 -10.71
N LYS A 45 1.52 5.79 -10.85
CA LYS A 45 0.20 6.05 -10.27
C LYS A 45 0.21 5.85 -8.75
N TYR A 46 -0.25 6.87 -8.04
CA TYR A 46 -0.64 6.76 -6.63
C TYR A 46 -2.09 6.28 -6.57
N ARG A 47 -2.32 5.16 -5.89
CA ARG A 47 -3.67 4.61 -5.69
C ARG A 47 -4.19 5.04 -4.34
N LYS A 48 -5.47 5.36 -4.25
CA LYS A 48 -6.14 5.65 -2.98
C LYS A 48 -7.02 4.48 -2.59
N VAL A 49 -6.87 4.03 -1.35
CA VAL A 49 -7.65 2.96 -0.77
C VAL A 49 -8.25 3.47 0.53
N GLU A 50 -9.57 3.40 0.64
CA GLU A 50 -10.27 3.76 1.87
C GLU A 50 -10.50 2.51 2.71
N ILE A 51 -10.13 2.57 3.99
CA ILE A 51 -10.32 1.48 4.95
C ILE A 51 -10.92 2.01 6.26
N SER A 52 -11.59 1.12 7.00
CA SER A 52 -12.01 1.41 8.38
C SER A 52 -10.87 1.11 9.35
N SER A 53 -10.55 2.07 10.22
CA SER A 53 -9.57 1.89 11.30
C SER A 53 -10.01 0.79 12.27
N GLU A 54 -11.31 0.69 12.58
CA GLU A 54 -11.86 -0.36 13.45
C GLU A 54 -11.64 -1.76 12.86
N ASN A 55 -11.83 -1.91 11.54
CA ASN A 55 -11.57 -3.17 10.87
C ASN A 55 -10.09 -3.56 10.95
N ALA A 56 -9.17 -2.61 10.74
CA ALA A 56 -7.74 -2.87 10.87
C ALA A 56 -7.38 -3.31 12.30
N ILE A 57 -7.87 -2.57 13.31
CA ILE A 57 -7.64 -2.84 14.73
C ILE A 57 -8.15 -4.23 15.11
N ASN A 58 -9.39 -4.56 14.71
CA ASN A 58 -10.03 -5.83 15.04
C ASN A 58 -9.39 -7.03 14.33
N LYS A 59 -8.96 -6.86 13.06
CA LYS A 59 -8.30 -7.93 12.30
C LYS A 59 -6.90 -8.24 12.83
N VAL A 60 -6.17 -7.21 13.26
CA VAL A 60 -4.82 -7.37 13.83
C VAL A 60 -4.88 -7.79 15.30
N GLY A 61 -5.93 -7.41 16.03
CA GLY A 61 -6.10 -7.75 17.45
C GLY A 61 -5.32 -6.83 18.39
N ILE A 62 -5.24 -5.54 18.07
CA ILE A 62 -4.54 -4.52 18.87
C ILE A 62 -5.53 -3.51 19.46
N LYS A 63 -5.06 -2.62 20.34
CA LYS A 63 -5.85 -1.51 20.89
C LYS A 63 -5.11 -0.21 20.62
N CYS A 64 -5.58 0.56 19.64
CA CYS A 64 -4.97 1.84 19.27
C CYS A 64 -6.02 2.81 18.71
N SER A 65 -5.70 4.10 18.65
CA SER A 65 -6.56 5.11 18.05
C SER A 65 -6.39 5.15 16.51
N PRO A 66 -7.38 5.69 15.76
CA PRO A 66 -7.25 5.89 14.31
C PRO A 66 -6.00 6.68 13.92
N ASP A 67 -5.61 7.68 14.70
CA ASP A 67 -4.38 8.46 14.49
C ASP A 67 -3.12 7.61 14.65
N GLN A 68 -3.11 6.67 15.61
CA GLN A 68 -2.00 5.74 15.78
C GLN A 68 -1.91 4.78 14.59
N VAL A 69 -3.04 4.27 14.09
CA VAL A 69 -3.07 3.42 12.88
C VAL A 69 -2.51 4.18 11.68
N ALA A 70 -2.93 5.43 11.46
CA ALA A 70 -2.41 6.25 10.37
C ALA A 70 -0.89 6.48 10.47
N LYS A 71 -0.36 6.66 11.68
CA LYS A 71 1.09 6.77 11.93
C LYS A 71 1.84 5.47 11.63
N LEU A 72 1.27 4.32 12.02
CA LEU A 72 1.83 2.99 11.74
C LEU A 72 1.92 2.73 10.23
N LEU A 73 0.85 3.01 9.50
CA LEU A 73 0.82 2.88 8.05
C LEU A 73 1.81 3.83 7.36
N SER A 74 1.91 5.07 7.84
CA SER A 74 2.87 6.04 7.31
C SER A 74 4.32 5.58 7.53
N LYS A 75 4.62 4.88 8.63
CA LYS A 75 5.92 4.26 8.89
C LYS A 75 6.26 3.14 7.89
N MET A 76 5.25 2.48 7.32
CA MET A 76 5.38 1.45 6.27
C MET A 76 5.38 2.02 4.84
N GLY A 77 5.47 3.34 4.70
CA GLY A 77 5.47 4.01 3.40
C GLY A 77 4.07 4.13 2.77
N LEU A 78 3.01 3.90 3.54
CA LEU A 78 1.62 4.12 3.11
C LEU A 78 1.10 5.40 3.76
N GLN A 79 1.23 6.52 3.04
CA GLN A 79 0.81 7.82 3.57
C GLN A 79 -0.70 7.80 3.84
N THR A 80 -1.09 8.00 5.10
CA THR A 80 -2.48 7.81 5.53
C THR A 80 -3.03 9.08 6.16
N LYS A 81 -4.25 9.45 5.79
CA LYS A 81 -5.00 10.56 6.39
C LYS A 81 -6.23 10.02 7.10
N VAL A 82 -6.46 10.49 8.32
CA VAL A 82 -7.68 10.19 9.07
C VAL A 82 -8.83 11.03 8.52
N LYS A 83 -9.97 10.39 8.23
CA LYS A 83 -11.23 11.01 7.82
C LYS A 83 -12.26 10.92 8.97
N GLU A 84 -13.42 11.50 8.75
CA GLU A 84 -14.58 11.33 9.64
C GLU A 84 -15.02 9.86 9.72
N ASN A 85 -15.82 9.51 10.72
CA ASN A 85 -16.41 8.18 10.92
C ASN A 85 -15.37 7.03 10.99
N ASN A 86 -14.21 7.27 11.60
CA ASN A 86 -13.15 6.27 11.79
C ASN A 86 -12.60 5.67 10.48
N LEU A 87 -12.74 6.39 9.36
CA LEU A 87 -12.19 6.01 8.06
C LEU A 87 -10.76 6.53 7.89
N LEU A 88 -9.96 5.79 7.12
CA LEU A 88 -8.59 6.13 6.76
C LEU A 88 -8.47 6.16 5.23
N ASP A 89 -7.96 7.26 4.70
CA ASP A 89 -7.58 7.39 3.29
C ASP A 89 -6.10 7.06 3.16
N VAL A 90 -5.83 5.87 2.62
CA VAL A 90 -4.49 5.31 2.48
C VAL A 90 -4.02 5.52 1.05
N GLU A 91 -2.92 6.23 0.90
CA GLU A 91 -2.27 6.44 -0.39
C GLU A 91 -1.18 5.39 -0.59
N VAL A 92 -1.39 4.52 -1.59
CA VAL A 92 -0.47 3.47 -1.98
C VAL A 92 0.44 4.02 -3.08
N PRO A 93 1.74 4.23 -2.79
CA PRO A 93 2.69 4.75 -3.77
C PRO A 93 2.99 3.73 -4.88
N PRO A 94 3.55 4.17 -6.02
CA PRO A 94 3.98 3.28 -7.09
C PRO A 94 5.12 2.34 -6.66
N THR A 95 5.75 2.55 -5.49
CA THR A 95 6.75 1.63 -4.93
C THR A 95 6.14 0.40 -4.24
N ARG A 96 4.83 0.42 -3.93
CA ARG A 96 4.10 -0.64 -3.20
C ARG A 96 3.11 -1.34 -4.11
N HIS A 97 3.63 -2.12 -5.05
CA HIS A 97 2.82 -2.91 -5.99
C HIS A 97 2.21 -4.17 -5.36
N ASP A 98 2.75 -4.61 -4.23
CA ASP A 98 2.30 -5.75 -3.42
C ASP A 98 0.92 -5.51 -2.77
N VAL A 99 0.53 -4.25 -2.54
CA VAL A 99 -0.77 -3.91 -1.93
C VAL A 99 -1.89 -4.05 -2.96
N MET A 100 -2.64 -5.13 -2.91
CA MET A 100 -3.76 -5.43 -3.82
C MET A 100 -5.11 -5.46 -3.11
N HIS A 101 -5.12 -5.69 -1.80
CA HIS A 101 -6.32 -5.83 -0.97
C HIS A 101 -6.16 -5.05 0.35
N PRO A 102 -7.26 -4.61 1.00
CA PRO A 102 -7.20 -4.02 2.35
C PRO A 102 -6.49 -4.90 3.40
N CYS A 103 -6.43 -6.22 3.18
CA CYS A 103 -5.70 -7.14 4.07
C CYS A 103 -4.19 -6.87 4.08
N ASP A 104 -3.59 -6.48 2.96
CA ASP A 104 -2.16 -6.16 2.87
C ASP A 104 -1.86 -4.89 3.69
N ILE A 105 -2.83 -3.97 3.77
CA ILE A 105 -2.74 -2.78 4.62
C ILE A 105 -2.84 -3.16 6.10
N TYR A 106 -3.71 -4.12 6.45
CA TYR A 106 -3.81 -4.61 7.84
C TYR A 106 -2.55 -5.37 8.26
N GLU A 107 -1.92 -6.11 7.35
CA GLU A 107 -0.61 -6.74 7.57
C GLU A 107 0.46 -5.69 7.89
N ASP A 108 0.53 -4.60 7.12
CA ASP A 108 1.45 -3.50 7.39
C ASP A 108 1.23 -2.85 8.76
N VAL A 109 -0.03 -2.69 9.20
CA VAL A 109 -0.33 -2.24 10.58
C VAL A 109 0.29 -3.18 11.60
N ALA A 110 0.12 -4.49 11.41
CA ALA A 110 0.64 -5.50 12.31
C ALA A 110 2.18 -5.53 12.33
N ILE A 111 2.84 -5.39 11.18
CA ILE A 111 4.30 -5.31 11.06
C ILE A 111 4.82 -4.04 11.75
N ALA A 112 4.20 -2.90 11.49
CA ALA A 112 4.59 -1.62 12.07
C ALA A 112 4.42 -1.58 13.59
N TRP A 113 3.37 -2.23 14.11
CA TRP A 113 3.13 -2.44 15.54
C TRP A 113 4.15 -3.39 16.16
N GLY A 114 4.57 -4.40 15.39
CA GLY A 114 5.45 -5.47 15.80
C GLY A 114 4.67 -6.66 16.34
N TYR A 115 4.80 -7.81 15.68
CA TYR A 115 4.05 -9.03 16.03
C TYR A 115 4.22 -9.47 17.48
N ASN A 116 5.40 -9.23 18.07
CA ASN A 116 5.66 -9.59 19.47
C ASN A 116 4.87 -8.73 20.48
N ASN A 117 4.35 -7.58 20.05
CA ASN A 117 3.53 -6.69 20.87
C ASN A 117 2.02 -6.99 20.75
N ILE A 118 1.63 -7.98 19.94
CA ILE A 118 0.24 -8.41 19.80
C ILE A 118 -0.06 -9.44 20.90
N GLU A 119 -1.13 -9.20 21.66
CA GLU A 119 -1.55 -10.10 22.73
C GLU A 119 -1.97 -11.47 22.16
N ARG A 120 -1.33 -12.53 22.62
CA ARG A 120 -1.68 -13.90 22.20
C ARG A 120 -2.98 -14.30 22.87
N THR A 121 -3.98 -14.65 22.06
CA THR A 121 -5.28 -15.11 22.53
C THR A 121 -5.57 -16.52 22.01
N VAL A 122 -6.38 -17.27 22.75
CA VAL A 122 -6.85 -18.60 22.32
C VAL A 122 -8.26 -18.44 21.74
N PRO A 123 -8.57 -19.01 20.56
CA PRO A 123 -9.91 -18.96 20.00
C PRO A 123 -10.90 -19.66 20.93
N LYS A 124 -12.10 -19.07 21.11
CA LYS A 124 -13.14 -19.59 22.02
C LYS A 124 -13.85 -20.84 21.48
N THR A 125 -13.57 -21.24 20.25
CA THR A 125 -14.21 -22.39 19.61
C THR A 125 -13.46 -23.67 19.98
N ALA A 126 -14.09 -24.54 20.77
CA ALA A 126 -13.59 -25.88 21.04
C ALA A 126 -13.88 -26.82 19.87
N THR A 127 -12.89 -27.60 19.45
CA THR A 127 -13.04 -28.66 18.44
C THR A 127 -12.60 -29.99 19.03
N ILE A 128 -13.27 -31.08 18.64
CA ILE A 128 -12.88 -32.45 19.02
C ILE A 128 -11.93 -32.95 17.92
N GLY A 129 -10.71 -33.30 18.30
CA GLY A 129 -9.75 -33.95 17.39
C GLY A 129 -10.21 -35.36 17.02
N LYS A 130 -10.07 -35.73 15.75
CA LYS A 130 -10.31 -37.08 15.25
C LYS A 130 -9.03 -37.56 14.57
N GLU A 131 -8.60 -38.77 14.91
CA GLU A 131 -7.50 -39.48 14.24
C GLU A 131 -7.91 -39.98 12.86
#